data_AF-A0A358RJ61-F1
#
_entry.id   AF-A0A358RJ61-F1
#
_cell.length_a   1.000
_cell.length_b   1.000
_cell.length_c   1.000
_cell.angle_alpha   90.00
_cell.angle_beta   90.00
_cell.angle_gamma   90.00
#
_symmetry.space_group_name_H-M   'P 1'
#
loop_
_entity.id
_entity.type
_entity.pdbx_description
1 polymer ?
#
loop_
_entity_poly.entity_id
_entity_poly.type
_entity_poly.pdbx_seq_one_letter_code
_entity_poly.pdbx_strand_id
1 'polypeptide(L)'
;MKKQFKKPEFKLLKEFKAFITKGNVVDLAVGMIIGAAFTAIVTALVNNIFKPLINAIPMGNLQGLITMLVAKNADGLTAAECAKQGVEFVADLSKSVYIDWGAFIMAIINFLITALVLFAMVKLINMVRGGFTGLKRDTKFLESLTPEEKATIKGKVATKKELRAIKAARDEAQAKADAEAAAAAEAAKPETSEDLLREIRDLLKAQQVEKATALLDEKADKE
;
A
#
# COMPACT_ATOMS: atom_id res chain seq x y z
N MET A 1 2.87 64.02 8.63
CA MET A 1 3.68 62.78 8.69
C MET A 1 2.75 61.56 8.74
N LYS A 2 2.66 60.77 7.66
CA LYS A 2 1.88 59.53 7.64
C LYS A 2 2.74 58.40 8.23
N LYS A 3 2.44 57.95 9.45
CA LYS A 3 3.12 56.81 10.09
C LYS A 3 2.77 55.54 9.31
N GLN A 4 3.75 54.95 8.64
CA GLN A 4 3.64 53.67 7.95
C GLN A 4 3.62 52.55 8.99
N PHE A 5 2.46 51.94 9.25
CA PHE A 5 2.36 50.72 10.04
C PHE A 5 2.93 49.55 9.23
N LYS A 6 4.19 49.17 9.49
CA LYS A 6 4.77 47.92 8.99
C LYS A 6 3.98 46.74 9.58
N LYS A 7 3.18 46.06 8.75
CA LYS A 7 2.52 44.80 9.13
C LYS A 7 3.60 43.79 9.54
N PRO A 8 3.47 43.11 10.69
CA PRO A 8 4.41 42.05 11.05
C PRO A 8 4.25 40.92 10.05
N GLU A 9 5.29 40.66 9.26
CA GLU A 9 5.30 39.51 8.37
C GLU A 9 5.47 38.24 9.21
N PHE A 10 4.49 37.35 9.14
CA PHE A 10 4.56 36.03 9.73
C PHE A 10 5.57 35.16 8.96
N LYS A 11 6.86 35.38 9.24
CA LYS A 11 7.99 34.69 8.60
C LYS A 11 7.88 33.17 8.74
N LEU A 12 7.44 32.70 9.90
CA LEU A 12 7.14 31.29 10.18
C LEU A 12 6.00 30.72 9.30
N LEU A 13 4.96 31.49 8.99
CA LEU A 13 3.88 31.03 8.10
C LEU A 13 4.35 30.90 6.65
N LYS A 14 5.26 31.77 6.20
CA LYS A 14 5.90 31.65 4.87
C LYS A 14 6.81 30.42 4.80
N GLU A 15 7.61 30.18 5.84
CA GLU A 15 8.48 29.00 5.97
C GLU A 15 7.67 27.71 6.08
N PHE A 16 6.58 27.71 6.84
CA PHE A 16 5.65 26.57 6.94
C PHE A 16 4.96 26.28 5.62
N LYS A 17 4.47 27.31 4.91
CA LYS A 17 3.89 27.16 3.56
C LYS A 17 4.90 26.55 2.59
N ALA A 18 6.15 27.03 2.60
CA ALA A 18 7.24 26.50 1.78
C ALA A 18 7.61 25.06 2.15
N PHE A 19 7.50 24.69 3.43
CA PHE A 19 7.71 23.33 3.91
C PHE A 19 6.62 22.35 3.45
N ILE A 20 5.33 22.69 3.62
CA ILE A 20 4.23 21.81 3.20
C ILE A 20 4.12 21.72 1.67
N THR A 21 4.52 22.75 0.93
CA THR A 21 4.55 22.67 -0.55
C THR A 21 5.70 21.83 -1.09
N LYS A 22 6.60 21.30 -0.24
CA LYS A 22 7.48 20.20 -0.66
C LYS A 22 6.60 18.99 -1.01
N GLY A 23 6.63 18.61 -2.30
CA GLY A 23 5.64 17.73 -2.93
C GLY A 23 5.39 16.38 -2.25
N ASN A 24 6.32 15.86 -1.45
CA ASN A 24 6.14 14.57 -0.76
C ASN A 24 5.48 14.66 0.63
N VAL A 25 5.38 15.86 1.24
CA VAL A 25 4.93 16.01 2.65
C VAL A 25 3.41 16.01 2.76
N VAL A 26 2.72 16.70 1.86
CA VAL A 26 1.25 16.81 1.88
C VAL A 26 0.61 15.47 1.56
N ASP A 27 1.09 14.75 0.54
CA ASP A 27 0.50 13.47 0.14
C ASP A 27 0.70 12.39 1.22
N LEU A 28 1.85 12.40 1.90
CA LEU A 28 2.11 11.52 3.04
C LEU A 28 1.21 11.88 4.24
N ALA A 29 1.06 13.17 4.54
CA ALA A 29 0.20 13.63 5.63
C ALA A 29 -1.27 13.28 5.38
N VAL A 30 -1.76 13.48 4.16
CA VAL A 30 -3.13 13.13 3.76
C VAL A 30 -3.34 11.62 3.84
N GLY A 31 -2.39 10.81 3.39
CA GLY A 31 -2.44 9.36 3.51
C GLY A 31 -2.55 8.87 4.96
N MET A 32 -1.78 9.46 5.88
CA MET A 32 -1.85 9.14 7.32
C MET A 32 -3.21 9.51 7.92
N ILE A 33 -3.71 10.71 7.63
CA ILE A 33 -4.99 11.20 8.19
C ILE A 33 -6.15 10.34 7.70
N ILE A 34 -6.20 10.04 6.40
CA ILE A 34 -7.23 9.17 5.82
C ILE A 34 -7.11 7.76 6.39
N GLY A 35 -5.89 7.22 6.55
CA GLY A 35 -5.65 5.91 7.15
C GLY A 35 -6.15 5.82 8.60
N ALA A 36 -5.88 6.84 9.42
CA ALA A 36 -6.35 6.92 10.80
C ALA A 36 -7.89 7.03 10.88
N ALA A 37 -8.49 7.90 10.07
CA ALA A 37 -9.94 8.07 10.02
C ALA A 37 -10.66 6.80 9.53
N PHE A 38 -10.12 6.14 8.50
CA PHE A 38 -10.67 4.88 7.98
C PHE A 38 -10.60 3.77 9.03
N THR A 39 -9.45 3.64 9.71
CA THR A 39 -9.29 2.68 10.81
C THR A 39 -10.32 2.94 11.91
N ALA A 40 -10.55 4.20 12.30
CA ALA A 40 -11.55 4.55 13.31
C ALA A 40 -12.97 4.14 12.91
N ILE A 41 -13.36 4.31 11.63
CA ILE A 41 -14.67 3.86 11.12
C ILE A 41 -14.80 2.35 11.23
N VAL A 42 -13.78 1.60 10.83
CA VAL A 42 -13.77 0.14 10.93
C VAL A 42 -13.85 -0.30 12.39
N THR A 43 -13.03 0.30 13.26
CA THR A 43 -13.04 0.01 14.70
C THR A 43 -14.41 0.31 15.32
N ALA A 44 -15.05 1.42 14.96
CA ALA A 44 -16.39 1.76 15.44
C ALA A 44 -17.44 0.73 14.96
N LEU A 45 -17.37 0.29 13.71
CA LEU A 45 -18.28 -0.74 13.18
C LEU A 45 -18.09 -2.07 13.91
N VAL A 46 -16.85 -2.48 14.14
CA VAL A 46 -16.54 -3.71 14.87
C VAL A 46 -17.00 -3.61 16.31
N ASN A 47 -16.68 -2.51 17.00
CA ASN A 47 -16.98 -2.34 18.42
C ASN A 47 -18.47 -2.16 18.72
N ASN A 48 -19.20 -1.46 17.85
CA ASN A 48 -20.59 -1.07 18.14
C ASN A 48 -21.62 -1.98 17.47
N ILE A 49 -21.25 -2.69 16.40
CA ILE A 49 -22.17 -3.61 15.71
C ILE A 49 -21.73 -5.05 15.92
N PHE A 50 -20.50 -5.40 15.59
CA PHE A 50 -20.09 -6.81 15.64
C PHE A 50 -19.90 -7.33 17.07
N LYS A 51 -19.23 -6.60 17.97
CA LYS A 51 -19.07 -7.02 19.37
C LYS A 51 -20.38 -7.37 20.08
N PRO A 52 -21.43 -6.52 20.08
CA PRO A 52 -22.69 -6.89 20.71
C PRO A 52 -23.37 -8.07 20.02
N LEU A 53 -23.25 -8.23 18.69
CA LEU A 53 -23.74 -9.42 17.99
C LEU A 53 -23.04 -10.70 18.45
N ILE A 54 -21.73 -10.66 18.68
CA ILE A 54 -20.95 -11.82 19.16
C ILE A 54 -21.31 -12.14 20.60
N ASN A 55 -21.40 -11.11 21.46
CA ASN A 55 -21.75 -11.27 22.87
C ASN A 55 -23.20 -11.73 23.08
N ALA A 56 -24.10 -11.44 22.12
CA ALA A 56 -25.47 -11.91 22.14
C ALA A 56 -25.62 -13.42 21.87
N ILE A 57 -24.59 -14.06 21.29
CA ILE A 57 -24.59 -15.52 21.10
C ILE A 57 -24.32 -16.16 22.47
N PRO A 58 -25.17 -17.10 22.97
CA PRO A 58 -25.05 -17.67 24.31
C PRO A 58 -23.78 -18.51 24.55
N MET A 59 -22.93 -18.70 23.55
CA MET A 59 -21.56 -19.26 23.68
C MET A 59 -20.47 -18.18 23.85
N GLY A 60 -20.83 -16.90 23.94
CA GLY A 60 -19.94 -15.76 23.72
C GLY A 60 -19.53 -14.96 24.96
N ASN A 61 -19.91 -15.35 26.17
CA ASN A 61 -19.40 -14.65 27.37
C ASN A 61 -18.08 -15.27 27.82
N LEU A 62 -16.98 -14.85 27.18
CA LEU A 62 -15.63 -15.25 27.57
C LEU A 62 -15.13 -14.49 28.81
N GLN A 63 -15.86 -13.48 29.30
CA GLN A 63 -15.54 -12.80 30.54
C GLN A 63 -15.66 -13.77 31.71
N GLY A 64 -14.55 -14.00 32.42
CA GLY A 64 -14.48 -14.92 33.57
C GLY A 64 -13.58 -16.13 33.35
N LEU A 65 -13.03 -16.33 32.15
CA LEU A 65 -11.90 -17.25 31.93
C LEU A 65 -10.62 -16.64 32.48
N ILE A 66 -10.52 -16.61 33.81
CA ILE A 66 -9.41 -16.01 34.54
C ILE A 66 -8.69 -17.09 35.32
N THR A 67 -7.38 -17.20 35.12
CA THR A 67 -6.51 -18.02 35.97
C THR A 67 -5.81 -17.10 36.96
N MET A 68 -6.15 -17.24 38.24
CA MET A 68 -5.48 -16.52 39.33
C MET A 68 -4.17 -17.23 39.68
N LEU A 69 -3.02 -16.56 39.52
CA LEU A 69 -1.71 -17.10 39.91
C LEU A 69 -1.42 -16.79 41.38
N VAL A 70 -1.74 -15.57 41.79
CA VAL A 70 -1.67 -15.14 43.20
C VAL A 70 -2.93 -14.34 43.47
N ALA A 71 -3.90 -14.99 44.11
CA ALA A 71 -5.13 -14.34 44.52
C ALA A 71 -4.87 -13.58 45.83
N LYS A 72 -5.16 -12.27 45.80
CA LYS A 72 -5.05 -11.36 46.95
C LYS A 72 -6.38 -10.69 47.20
N ASN A 73 -6.68 -10.42 48.47
CA ASN A 73 -7.84 -9.63 48.88
C ASN A 73 -7.61 -8.13 48.64
N ALA A 74 -8.65 -7.33 48.90
CA ALA A 74 -8.60 -5.87 48.89
C ALA A 74 -7.48 -5.28 49.78
N ASP A 75 -7.06 -6.01 50.82
CA ASP A 75 -5.96 -5.61 51.71
C ASP A 75 -4.58 -6.13 51.25
N GLY A 76 -4.52 -6.85 50.12
CA GLY A 76 -3.28 -7.41 49.57
C GLY A 76 -2.83 -8.73 50.19
N LEU A 77 -3.62 -9.28 51.12
CA LEU A 77 -3.36 -10.57 51.77
C LEU A 77 -3.74 -11.76 50.89
N THR A 78 -2.96 -12.82 50.96
CA THR A 78 -3.19 -14.10 50.29
C THR A 78 -4.22 -14.94 51.05
N ALA A 79 -4.83 -15.92 50.38
CA ALA A 79 -5.79 -16.84 51.00
C ALA A 79 -5.25 -17.52 52.30
N ALA A 80 -3.94 -17.79 52.34
CA ALA A 80 -3.28 -18.37 53.51
C ALA A 80 -3.18 -17.41 54.70
N GLU A 81 -3.09 -16.10 54.46
CA GLU A 81 -3.04 -15.09 55.51
C GLU A 81 -4.45 -14.70 55.99
N CYS A 82 -5.42 -14.68 55.09
CA CYS A 82 -6.83 -14.45 55.43
C CYS A 82 -7.40 -15.57 56.31
N ALA A 83 -7.01 -16.82 56.06
CA ALA A 83 -7.37 -17.96 56.91
C ALA A 83 -6.82 -17.84 58.34
N LYS A 84 -5.66 -17.20 58.53
CA LYS A 84 -5.06 -16.97 59.87
C LYS A 84 -5.69 -15.80 60.61
N GLN A 85 -6.23 -14.83 59.89
CA GLN A 85 -6.86 -13.64 60.46
C GLN A 85 -8.39 -13.76 60.57
N GLY A 86 -8.97 -14.87 60.12
CA GLY A 86 -10.42 -15.11 60.15
C GLY A 86 -11.22 -14.19 59.21
N VAL A 87 -10.55 -13.65 58.17
CA VAL A 87 -11.15 -12.70 57.23
C VAL A 87 -11.59 -13.45 55.98
N GLU A 88 -12.78 -13.13 55.46
CA GLU A 88 -13.30 -13.74 54.24
C GLU A 88 -12.40 -13.43 53.03
N PHE A 89 -12.09 -14.45 52.23
CA PHE A 89 -11.25 -14.29 51.05
C PHE A 89 -12.09 -13.86 49.85
N VAL A 90 -12.08 -12.56 49.55
CA VAL A 90 -12.67 -11.98 48.34
C VAL A 90 -11.54 -11.51 47.43
N ALA A 91 -11.29 -12.28 46.36
CA ALA A 91 -10.25 -11.96 45.40
C ALA A 91 -10.50 -10.60 44.74
N ASP A 92 -9.62 -9.64 45.01
CA ASP A 92 -9.62 -8.34 44.34
C ASP A 92 -8.72 -8.45 43.10
N LEU A 93 -9.32 -8.35 41.92
CA LEU A 93 -8.60 -8.37 40.64
C LEU A 93 -7.58 -7.22 40.57
N SER A 94 -7.77 -6.10 41.28
CA SER A 94 -6.84 -4.97 41.22
C SER A 94 -5.49 -5.25 41.90
N LYS A 95 -5.47 -6.16 42.89
CA LYS A 95 -4.26 -6.53 43.66
C LYS A 95 -3.78 -7.95 43.39
N SER A 96 -4.60 -8.77 42.74
CA SER A 96 -4.27 -10.14 42.37
C SER A 96 -3.45 -10.19 41.09
N VAL A 97 -2.59 -11.20 40.97
CA VAL A 97 -1.91 -11.53 39.71
C VAL A 97 -2.74 -12.59 39.01
N TYR A 98 -3.33 -12.24 37.86
CA TYR A 98 -4.19 -13.12 37.08
C TYR A 98 -3.91 -13.01 35.58
N ILE A 99 -4.26 -14.08 34.86
CA ILE A 99 -4.25 -14.14 33.39
C ILE A 99 -5.70 -14.16 32.93
N ASP A 100 -6.11 -13.15 32.14
CA ASP A 100 -7.43 -13.07 31.51
C ASP A 100 -7.40 -13.70 30.11
N TRP A 101 -7.65 -15.01 30.05
CA TRP A 101 -7.78 -15.74 28.79
C TRP A 101 -9.01 -15.30 28.00
N GLY A 102 -10.04 -14.83 28.71
CA GLY A 102 -11.25 -14.30 28.13
C GLY A 102 -10.98 -13.09 27.27
N ALA A 103 -10.28 -12.09 27.83
CA ALA A 103 -9.85 -10.91 27.12
C ALA A 103 -8.93 -11.23 25.94
N PHE A 104 -8.02 -12.20 26.10
CA PHE A 104 -7.11 -12.62 25.05
C PHE A 104 -7.83 -13.23 23.83
N ILE A 105 -8.71 -14.20 24.06
CA ILE A 105 -9.47 -14.84 22.97
C ILE A 105 -10.43 -13.81 22.33
N MET A 106 -11.04 -12.93 23.14
CA MET A 106 -11.84 -11.83 22.61
C MET A 106 -11.02 -10.87 21.73
N ALA A 107 -9.77 -10.58 22.08
CA ALA A 107 -8.88 -9.79 21.24
C ALA A 107 -8.60 -10.48 19.90
N ILE A 108 -8.38 -11.79 19.89
CA ILE A 108 -8.20 -12.58 18.66
C ILE A 108 -9.46 -12.53 17.78
N ILE A 109 -10.64 -12.74 18.36
CA ILE A 109 -11.92 -12.68 17.63
C ILE A 109 -12.11 -11.28 17.02
N ASN A 110 -11.85 -10.22 17.79
CA ASN A 110 -11.93 -8.85 17.29
C ASN A 110 -10.96 -8.59 16.14
N PHE A 111 -9.73 -9.10 16.22
CA PHE A 111 -8.74 -8.97 15.16
C PHE A 111 -9.22 -9.64 13.86
N LEU A 112 -9.71 -10.89 13.94
CA LEU A 112 -10.20 -11.62 12.77
C LEU A 112 -11.39 -10.93 12.10
N ILE A 113 -12.32 -10.40 12.90
CA ILE A 113 -13.49 -9.68 12.38
C ILE A 113 -13.08 -8.35 11.77
N THR A 114 -12.17 -7.62 12.42
CA THR A 114 -11.63 -6.36 11.87
C THR A 114 -10.95 -6.60 10.53
N ALA A 115 -10.14 -7.65 10.41
CA ALA A 115 -9.50 -8.04 9.15
C ALA A 115 -10.53 -8.42 8.07
N LEU A 116 -11.57 -9.19 8.44
CA LEU A 116 -12.66 -9.55 7.53
C LEU A 116 -13.41 -8.31 7.01
N VAL A 117 -13.72 -7.36 7.89
CA VAL A 117 -14.41 -6.11 7.56
C VAL A 117 -13.54 -5.25 6.63
N LEU A 118 -12.25 -5.11 6.93
CA LEU A 118 -11.29 -4.42 6.06
C LEU A 118 -11.23 -5.05 4.68
N PHE A 119 -11.13 -6.38 4.60
CA PHE A 119 -11.16 -7.11 3.36
C PHE A 119 -12.47 -6.90 2.59
N ALA A 120 -13.61 -6.97 3.27
CA ALA A 120 -14.92 -6.73 2.67
C ALA A 120 -15.05 -5.31 2.11
N MET A 121 -14.55 -4.28 2.82
CA MET A 121 -14.56 -2.90 2.34
C MET A 121 -13.65 -2.70 1.12
N VAL A 122 -12.42 -3.23 1.14
CA VAL A 122 -11.52 -3.16 -0.02
C VAL A 122 -12.11 -3.90 -1.21
N LYS A 123 -12.73 -5.06 -0.97
CA LYS A 123 -13.43 -5.84 -2.00
C LYS A 123 -14.63 -5.08 -2.56
N LEU A 124 -15.42 -4.39 -1.74
CA LEU A 124 -16.54 -3.56 -2.19
C LEU A 124 -16.03 -2.43 -3.09
N ILE A 125 -14.97 -1.74 -2.70
CA ILE A 125 -14.37 -0.66 -3.49
C ILE A 125 -13.84 -1.20 -4.83
N ASN A 126 -13.14 -2.33 -4.81
CA ASN A 126 -12.63 -2.99 -6.01
C ASN A 126 -13.77 -3.49 -6.92
N MET A 127 -14.87 -3.96 -6.33
CA MET A 127 -16.07 -4.40 -7.06
C MET A 127 -16.81 -3.22 -7.69
N VAL A 128 -16.96 -2.09 -7.00
CA VAL A 128 -17.61 -0.89 -7.55
C VAL A 128 -16.75 -0.28 -8.66
N ARG A 129 -15.43 -0.21 -8.48
CA ARG A 129 -14.51 0.23 -9.54
C ARG A 129 -14.51 -0.72 -10.75
N GLY A 130 -14.55 -2.04 -10.51
CA GLY A 130 -14.58 -3.06 -11.56
C GLY A 130 -15.94 -3.18 -12.28
N GLY A 131 -17.04 -3.00 -11.55
CA GLY A 131 -18.40 -3.04 -12.10
C GLY A 131 -18.69 -1.87 -13.04
N PHE A 132 -18.13 -0.69 -12.77
CA PHE A 132 -18.27 0.48 -13.64
C PHE A 132 -17.32 0.46 -14.86
N THR A 133 -16.20 -0.28 -14.79
CA THR A 133 -15.29 -0.49 -15.94
C THR A 133 -15.69 -1.67 -16.83
N GLY A 134 -16.52 -2.60 -16.34
CA GLY A 134 -17.07 -3.71 -17.12
C GLY A 134 -17.93 -3.25 -18.30
N LEU A 135 -18.80 -2.25 -18.12
CA LEU A 135 -19.70 -1.78 -19.19
C LEU A 135 -19.01 -1.00 -20.32
N LYS A 136 -17.82 -0.42 -20.07
CA LYS A 136 -17.07 0.34 -21.10
C LYS A 136 -16.13 -0.51 -21.95
N ARG A 137 -15.85 -1.76 -21.53
CA ARG A 137 -15.02 -2.69 -22.31
C ARG A 137 -15.81 -3.30 -23.47
N ASP A 138 -17.11 -3.49 -23.28
CA ASP A 138 -17.99 -4.10 -24.28
C ASP A 138 -18.30 -3.14 -25.43
N THR A 139 -18.41 -1.82 -25.18
CA THR A 139 -18.67 -0.85 -26.26
C THR A 139 -17.48 -0.66 -27.21
N LYS A 140 -16.25 -0.54 -26.68
CA LYS A 140 -15.03 -0.49 -27.52
C LYS A 140 -14.73 -1.82 -28.21
N PHE A 141 -15.11 -2.95 -27.60
CA PHE A 141 -15.02 -4.27 -28.23
C PHE A 141 -15.98 -4.35 -29.43
N LEU A 142 -17.25 -3.98 -29.24
CA LEU A 142 -18.31 -3.96 -30.27
C LEU A 142 -18.06 -3.01 -31.45
N GLU A 143 -17.21 -2.00 -31.25
CA GLU A 143 -16.79 -1.03 -32.26
C GLU A 143 -15.61 -1.51 -33.11
N SER A 144 -14.84 -2.49 -32.59
CA SER A 144 -13.71 -3.13 -33.29
C SER A 144 -14.06 -4.35 -34.13
N LEU A 145 -15.33 -4.78 -34.13
CA LEU A 145 -15.77 -5.91 -34.98
C LEU A 145 -16.12 -5.44 -36.39
N THR A 146 -15.59 -6.14 -37.38
CA THR A 146 -15.90 -5.93 -38.79
C THR A 146 -17.38 -6.21 -39.09
N PRO A 147 -17.98 -5.61 -40.14
CA PRO A 147 -19.41 -5.77 -40.46
C PRO A 147 -19.83 -7.24 -40.67
N GLU A 148 -18.90 -8.09 -41.13
CA GLU A 148 -19.15 -9.52 -41.37
C GLU A 148 -19.21 -10.35 -40.08
N GLU A 149 -18.49 -9.97 -39.03
CA GLU A 149 -18.51 -10.66 -37.73
C GLU A 149 -19.77 -10.32 -36.90
N LYS A 150 -20.38 -9.15 -37.12
CA LYS A 150 -21.66 -8.77 -36.49
C LYS A 150 -22.85 -9.61 -36.97
N ALA A 151 -22.81 -10.10 -38.21
CA ALA A 151 -23.89 -10.91 -38.78
C ALA A 151 -23.88 -12.36 -38.26
N THR A 152 -22.71 -12.92 -38.03
CA THR A 152 -22.54 -14.31 -37.53
C THR A 152 -22.72 -14.44 -36.02
N ILE A 153 -22.55 -13.35 -35.26
CA ILE A 153 -22.71 -13.33 -33.79
C ILE A 153 -24.16 -13.08 -33.34
N LYS A 154 -25.08 -12.67 -34.23
CA LYS A 154 -26.50 -12.41 -33.89
C LYS A 154 -27.33 -13.67 -33.57
N GLY A 155 -26.70 -14.82 -33.31
CA GLY A 155 -27.44 -16.05 -33.04
C GLY A 155 -26.72 -17.18 -32.31
N LYS A 156 -25.42 -17.08 -31.99
CA LYS A 156 -24.71 -18.13 -31.25
C LYS A 156 -23.86 -17.55 -30.14
N VAL A 157 -24.26 -17.87 -28.91
CA VAL A 157 -23.54 -17.57 -27.67
C VAL A 157 -22.17 -18.25 -27.74
N ALA A 158 -21.13 -17.51 -28.10
CA ALA A 158 -19.76 -18.03 -28.11
C ALA A 158 -19.40 -18.46 -26.68
N THR A 159 -19.12 -19.75 -26.51
CA THR A 159 -18.88 -20.36 -25.20
C THR A 159 -17.66 -19.70 -24.55
N LYS A 160 -17.83 -19.26 -23.30
CA LYS A 160 -16.84 -18.60 -22.41
C LYS A 160 -15.41 -19.17 -22.46
N LYS A 161 -15.24 -20.41 -22.92
CA LYS A 161 -13.96 -21.13 -23.05
C LYS A 161 -13.15 -20.71 -24.29
N GLU A 162 -13.80 -20.45 -25.42
CA GLU A 162 -13.14 -20.03 -26.67
C GLU A 162 -12.73 -18.55 -26.61
N LEU A 163 -13.61 -17.71 -26.04
CA LEU A 163 -13.30 -16.30 -25.77
C LEU A 163 -12.15 -16.12 -24.76
N ARG A 164 -12.01 -17.07 -23.82
CA ARG A 164 -10.88 -17.12 -22.88
C ARG A 164 -9.60 -17.64 -23.54
N ALA A 165 -9.69 -18.60 -24.47
CA ALA A 165 -8.53 -19.10 -25.19
C ALA A 165 -7.93 -18.03 -26.12
N ILE A 166 -8.78 -17.29 -26.84
CA ILE A 166 -8.34 -16.18 -27.70
C ILE A 166 -7.80 -15.01 -26.85
N LYS A 167 -8.37 -14.77 -25.67
CA LYS A 167 -7.87 -13.75 -24.74
C LYS A 167 -6.55 -14.15 -24.08
N ALA A 168 -6.38 -15.42 -23.70
CA ALA A 168 -5.12 -15.93 -23.18
C ALA A 168 -4.00 -15.85 -24.24
N ALA A 169 -4.29 -16.20 -25.49
CA ALA A 169 -3.33 -16.06 -26.59
C ALA A 169 -2.94 -14.59 -26.84
N ARG A 170 -3.89 -13.65 -26.69
CA ARG A 170 -3.63 -12.21 -26.81
C ARG A 170 -2.87 -11.65 -25.62
N ASP A 171 -3.20 -12.06 -24.40
CA ASP A 171 -2.53 -11.63 -23.17
C ASP A 171 -1.09 -12.18 -23.13
N GLU A 172 -0.83 -13.38 -23.66
CA GLU A 172 0.52 -13.93 -23.85
C GLU A 172 1.32 -13.20 -24.94
N ALA A 173 0.69 -12.88 -26.08
CA ALA A 173 1.32 -12.09 -27.13
C ALA A 173 1.64 -10.66 -26.65
N GLN A 174 0.76 -10.09 -25.83
CA GLN A 174 0.94 -8.77 -25.26
C GLN A 174 1.98 -8.78 -24.13
N ALA A 175 2.05 -9.82 -23.30
CA ALA A 175 3.12 -9.99 -22.32
C ALA A 175 4.51 -10.15 -22.98
N LYS A 176 4.59 -10.80 -24.15
CA LYS A 176 5.84 -10.87 -24.94
C LYS A 176 6.19 -9.52 -25.56
N ALA A 177 5.21 -8.80 -26.10
CA ALA A 177 5.42 -7.45 -26.64
C ALA A 177 5.80 -6.43 -25.54
N ASP A 178 5.21 -6.55 -24.35
CA ASP A 178 5.53 -5.70 -23.18
C ASP A 178 6.91 -6.08 -22.59
N ALA A 179 7.32 -7.35 -22.66
CA ALA A 179 8.66 -7.79 -22.29
C ALA A 179 9.73 -7.35 -23.30
N GLU A 180 9.44 -7.39 -24.60
CA GLU A 180 10.31 -6.80 -25.65
C GLU A 180 10.37 -5.28 -25.53
N ALA A 181 9.25 -4.61 -25.22
CA ALA A 181 9.22 -3.17 -24.97
C ALA A 181 9.95 -2.79 -23.68
N ALA A 182 9.89 -3.62 -22.63
CA ALA A 182 10.68 -3.44 -21.41
C ALA A 182 12.17 -3.71 -21.65
N ALA A 183 12.53 -4.70 -22.46
CA ALA A 183 13.91 -4.95 -22.88
C ALA A 183 14.46 -3.82 -23.77
N ALA A 184 13.64 -3.25 -24.65
CA ALA A 184 13.98 -2.09 -25.47
C ALA A 184 14.08 -0.79 -24.64
N ALA A 185 13.25 -0.65 -23.60
CA ALA A 185 13.33 0.47 -22.65
C ALA A 185 14.54 0.35 -21.71
N GLU A 186 14.98 -0.86 -21.38
CA GLU A 186 16.22 -1.12 -20.63
C GLU A 186 17.47 -0.92 -21.51
N ALA A 187 17.39 -1.25 -22.80
CA ALA A 187 18.41 -0.90 -23.80
C ALA A 187 18.48 0.61 -24.11
N ALA A 188 17.48 1.39 -23.71
CA ALA A 188 17.41 2.84 -23.85
C ALA A 188 17.76 3.61 -22.55
N LYS A 189 18.51 2.99 -21.62
CA LYS A 189 19.25 3.74 -20.59
C LYS A 189 20.33 4.60 -21.27
N PRO A 190 20.53 5.86 -20.86
CA PRO A 190 21.44 6.79 -21.52
C PRO A 190 22.85 6.20 -21.51
N GLU A 191 23.60 6.41 -22.61
CA GLU A 191 24.94 5.88 -22.84
C GLU A 191 25.76 5.89 -21.55
N THR A 192 26.10 4.68 -21.08
CA THR A 192 26.82 4.54 -19.82
C THR A 192 28.15 5.28 -19.94
N SER A 193 28.65 5.81 -18.82
CA SER A 193 29.92 6.55 -18.82
C SER A 193 31.07 5.76 -19.45
N GLU A 194 31.00 4.42 -19.48
CA GLU A 194 31.99 3.59 -20.17
C GLU A 194 31.97 3.72 -21.70
N ASP A 195 30.82 3.90 -22.35
CA ASP A 195 30.73 4.11 -23.81
C ASP A 195 31.23 5.50 -24.20
N LEU A 196 30.85 6.54 -23.44
CA LEU A 196 31.40 7.88 -23.63
C LEU A 196 32.91 7.91 -23.43
N LEU A 197 33.45 7.14 -22.46
CA LEU A 197 34.90 7.06 -22.24
C LEU A 197 35.62 6.28 -23.35
N ARG A 198 34.98 5.31 -24.02
CA ARG A 198 35.53 4.63 -25.20
C ARG A 198 35.56 5.54 -26.40
N GLU A 199 34.47 6.26 -26.66
CA GLU A 199 34.38 7.21 -27.77
C GLU A 199 35.40 8.35 -27.60
N ILE A 200 35.54 8.94 -26.40
CA ILE A 200 36.55 9.97 -26.13
C ILE A 200 37.97 9.44 -26.36
N ARG A 201 38.27 8.19 -25.97
CA ARG A 201 39.59 7.58 -26.18
C ARG A 201 39.90 7.42 -27.67
N ASP A 202 38.94 6.94 -28.44
CA ASP A 202 39.13 6.69 -29.87
C ASP A 202 39.26 8.00 -30.65
N LEU A 203 38.49 9.02 -30.28
CA LEU A 203 38.64 10.39 -30.81
C LEU A 203 40.01 11.00 -30.47
N LEU A 204 40.50 10.85 -29.24
CA LEU A 204 41.83 11.34 -28.86
C LEU A 204 42.94 10.62 -29.62
N LYS A 205 42.84 9.30 -29.84
CA LYS A 205 43.80 8.56 -30.66
C LYS A 205 43.80 9.03 -32.11
N ALA A 206 42.63 9.24 -32.70
CA ALA A 206 42.52 9.77 -34.06
C ALA A 206 43.19 11.15 -34.17
N GLN A 207 42.95 12.05 -33.21
CA GLN A 207 43.62 13.35 -33.16
C GLN A 207 45.15 13.24 -32.98
N GLN A 208 45.62 12.27 -32.20
CA GLN A 208 47.06 12.04 -32.05
C GLN A 208 47.70 11.52 -33.34
N VAL A 209 47.00 10.65 -34.08
CA VAL A 209 47.46 10.16 -35.38
C VAL A 209 47.48 11.28 -36.39
N GLU A 210 46.40 12.07 -36.49
CA GLU A 210 46.33 13.22 -37.41
C GLU A 210 47.45 14.24 -37.11
N LYS A 211 47.69 14.54 -35.83
CA LYS A 211 48.79 15.42 -35.41
C LYS A 211 50.16 14.82 -35.72
N ALA A 212 50.34 13.51 -35.57
CA ALA A 212 51.58 12.83 -35.92
C ALA A 212 51.82 12.85 -37.45
N THR A 213 50.78 12.64 -38.25
CA THR A 213 50.84 12.73 -39.71
C THR A 213 51.17 14.16 -40.16
N ALA A 214 50.52 15.17 -39.60
CA ALA A 214 50.84 16.58 -39.90
C ALA A 214 52.29 16.94 -39.55
N LEU A 215 52.86 16.38 -38.47
CA LEU A 215 54.26 16.58 -38.11
C LEU A 215 55.24 15.81 -39.02
N LEU A 216 54.81 14.72 -39.66
CA LEU A 216 55.60 14.01 -40.65
C LEU A 216 55.59 14.76 -41.99
N ASP A 217 54.43 15.30 -42.40
CA ASP A 217 54.31 16.11 -43.60
C ASP A 217 55.10 17.43 -43.47
N GLU A 218 55.08 18.09 -42.29
CA GLU A 218 55.90 19.30 -42.05
C GLU A 218 57.42 19.02 -42.05
N LYS A 219 57.83 17.79 -41.75
CA LYS A 219 59.24 17.39 -41.82
C LYS A 219 59.68 16.99 -43.23
N ALA A 220 58.79 16.40 -44.03
CA ALA A 220 59.06 16.04 -45.41
C ALA A 220 59.20 17.26 -46.33
N ASP A 221 58.57 18.40 -45.99
CA ASP A 221 58.71 19.68 -46.71
C ASP A 221 59.98 20.48 -46.34
N LYS A 222 60.80 19.99 -45.41
CA LYS A 222 62.02 20.66 -44.90
C LYS A 222 63.34 19.94 -45.23
N GLU A 223 63.32 18.87 -46.04
CA GLU A 223 64.50 18.25 -46.67
C GLU A 223 64.54 18.55 -48.18
#